data_AF-A0A2J8GC34-F1
#
_entry.id   AF-A0A2J8GC34-F1
#
_cell.length_a   1.000
_cell.length_b   1.000
_cell.length_c   1.000
_cell.angle_alpha   90.00
_cell.angle_beta   90.00
_cell.angle_gamma   90.00
#
_symmetry.space_group_name_H-M   'P 1'
#
loop_
_entity.id
_entity.type
_entity.pdbx_description
1 polymer ?
#
loop_
_entity_poly.entity_id
_entity_poly.type
_entity_poly.pdbx_seq_one_letter_code
_entity_poly.pdbx_strand_id
1 'polypeptide(L)' 'MKARGTVLSRRIAHAATVSNWGSLHVGERVEIIKQAHVIAAGEVEEVSRSGNVLWLVCGGAHESQLFMRSDGVQVRRM' A
#
# COMPACT_ATOMS: atom_id res chain seq x y z
N MET A 1 27.65 3.94 -24.91
CA MET A 1 27.59 2.99 -23.78
C MET A 1 26.49 3.42 -22.83
N LYS A 2 25.60 2.50 -22.45
CA LYS A 2 24.41 2.73 -21.60
C LYS A 2 24.82 3.34 -20.25
N ALA A 3 24.22 4.49 -19.91
CA ALA A 3 24.30 5.06 -18.57
C ALA A 3 23.73 4.02 -17.58
N ARG A 4 24.58 3.56 -16.67
CA ARG A 4 24.23 2.60 -15.63
C ARG A 4 23.26 3.29 -14.69
N GLY A 5 22.04 2.74 -14.64
CA GLY A 5 20.99 3.20 -13.75
C GLY A 5 21.53 3.34 -12.34
N THR A 6 21.42 4.55 -11.81
CA THR A 6 21.54 4.84 -10.39
C THR A 6 20.53 3.98 -9.67
N VAL A 7 21.01 2.86 -9.12
CA VAL A 7 20.29 2.04 -8.16
C VAL A 7 20.02 2.96 -6.98
N LEU A 8 18.78 3.45 -6.86
CA LEU A 8 18.22 4.07 -5.66
C LEU A 8 18.10 2.99 -4.56
N SER A 9 19.24 2.41 -4.20
CA SER A 9 19.44 1.49 -3.09
C SER A 9 19.89 2.34 -1.90
N ARG A 10 18.98 2.55 -0.94
CA ARG A 10 19.22 2.73 0.52
C ARG A 10 18.34 3.74 1.27
N ARG A 11 17.14 4.11 0.80
CA ARG A 11 16.24 4.95 1.63
C ARG A 11 14.75 4.60 1.50
N ILE A 12 14.40 3.34 1.70
CA ILE A 12 13.06 3.02 2.23
C ILE A 12 13.34 2.27 3.52
N ALA A 13 13.34 3.02 4.61
CA ALA A 13 13.49 2.50 5.96
C ALA A 13 12.41 1.46 6.20
N HIS A 14 12.75 0.18 6.12
CA HIS A 14 12.01 -0.97 6.63
C HIS A 14 10.48 -0.81 6.71
N ALA A 15 9.86 -0.37 5.62
CA ALA A 15 8.44 -0.18 5.53
C ALA A 15 7.79 -1.58 5.67
N ALA A 16 7.25 -1.86 6.85
CA ALA A 16 6.83 -3.20 7.24
C ALA A 16 5.62 -3.62 6.41
N THR A 17 5.72 -4.76 5.73
CA THR A 17 4.58 -5.39 5.10
C THR A 17 3.54 -5.72 6.18
N VAL A 18 2.29 -5.37 5.93
CA VAL A 18 1.18 -5.55 6.87
C VAL A 18 0.44 -6.83 6.54
N SER A 19 0.66 -7.86 7.34
CA SER A 19 0.01 -9.16 7.17
C SER A 19 -1.42 -9.19 7.74
N ASN A 20 -1.67 -8.41 8.80
CA ASN A 20 -2.99 -8.25 9.43
C ASN A 20 -3.52 -6.85 9.15
N TRP A 21 -4.40 -6.71 8.15
CA TRP A 21 -4.92 -5.40 7.76
C TRP A 21 -5.82 -4.78 8.83
N GLY A 22 -6.43 -5.57 9.71
CA GLY A 22 -7.21 -5.05 10.84
C GLY A 22 -6.38 -4.29 11.88
N SER A 23 -5.05 -4.27 11.74
CA SER A 23 -4.14 -3.43 12.54
C SER A 23 -3.87 -2.04 11.95
N LEU A 24 -4.42 -1.75 10.77
CA LEU A 24 -4.31 -0.44 10.14
C LEU A 24 -5.32 0.52 10.74
N HIS A 25 -4.93 1.78 10.85
CA HIS A 25 -5.79 2.84 11.36
C HIS A 25 -6.24 3.77 10.24
N VAL A 26 -7.43 4.35 10.38
CA VAL A 26 -7.91 5.39 9.47
C VAL A 26 -6.94 6.58 9.47
N GLY A 27 -6.63 7.11 8.28
CA GLY A 27 -5.64 8.17 8.05
C GLY A 27 -4.20 7.67 7.93
N GLU A 28 -3.93 6.39 8.17
CA GLU A 28 -2.60 5.82 8.01
C GLU A 28 -2.20 5.75 6.52
N ARG A 29 -0.98 6.15 6.18
CA ARG A 29 -0.48 6.09 4.79
C ARG A 29 0.07 4.72 4.47
N VAL A 30 -0.45 4.13 3.39
CA VAL A 30 -0.02 2.81 2.92
C VAL A 30 0.13 2.77 1.41
N GLU A 31 0.93 1.80 0.97
CA GLU A 31 1.08 1.40 -0.43
C GLU A 31 0.49 0.02 -0.63
N ILE A 32 -0.19 -0.16 -1.77
CA ILE A 32 -0.65 -1.45 -2.27
C ILE A 32 0.31 -1.94 -3.34
N ILE A 33 0.84 -3.14 -3.14
CA ILE A 33 1.85 -3.75 -4.00
C ILE A 33 1.28 -5.03 -4.62
N LYS A 34 1.38 -5.17 -5.94
CA LYS A 34 1.04 -6.41 -6.65
C LYS A 34 2.18 -6.74 -7.60
N GLN A 35 2.63 -8.00 -7.60
CA GLN A 35 3.73 -8.48 -8.46
C GLN A 35 4.96 -7.54 -8.42
N ALA A 36 5.38 -7.15 -7.21
CA ALA A 36 6.49 -6.22 -6.95
C ALA A 36 6.32 -4.77 -7.44
N HIS A 37 5.15 -4.37 -7.93
CA HIS A 37 4.85 -3.00 -8.34
C HIS A 37 3.88 -2.34 -7.37
N VAL A 38 4.12 -1.08 -7.01
CA VAL A 38 3.12 -0.25 -6.31
C VAL A 38 2.01 0.07 -7.30
N ILE A 39 0.81 -0.44 -7.04
CA ILE A 39 -0.37 -0.24 -7.90
C ILE A 39 -1.30 0.85 -7.36
N ALA A 40 -1.17 1.21 -6.07
CA ALA A 40 -1.86 2.32 -5.45
C ALA A 40 -1.10 2.78 -4.19
N ALA A 41 -1.30 4.03 -3.80
CA ALA A 41 -0.81 4.59 -2.55
C ALA A 41 -1.83 5.62 -2.04
N GLY A 42 -2.11 5.61 -0.75
CA GLY A 42 -3.16 6.44 -0.20
C GLY A 42 -3.26 6.37 1.33
N GLU A 43 -4.24 7.07 1.85
CA GLU A 43 -4.61 7.04 3.27
C GLU A 43 -5.71 6.01 3.48
N VAL A 44 -5.58 5.21 4.54
CA VAL A 44 -6.61 4.24 4.92
C VAL A 44 -7.89 4.98 5.27
N GLU A 45 -8.96 4.70 4.55
CA GLU A 45 -10.29 5.24 4.85
C GLU A 45 -11.03 4.32 5.83
N GLU A 46 -11.02 3.02 5.55
CA GLU A 46 -11.70 2.01 6.33
C GLU A 46 -11.01 0.65 6.16
N VAL A 47 -11.11 -0.19 7.20
CA VAL A 47 -10.81 -1.61 7.11
C VAL A 47 -12.02 -2.39 7.57
N SER A 48 -12.39 -3.44 6.83
CA SER A 48 -13.52 -4.27 7.22
C SER A 48 -13.26 -4.95 8.56
N ARG A 49 -14.32 -5.24 9.31
CA ARG A 49 -14.22 -5.96 10.60
C ARG A 49 -13.49 -7.31 10.51
N SER A 50 -13.51 -7.96 9.35
CA SER A 50 -12.78 -9.22 9.12
C SER A 50 -11.30 -9.03 8.80
N GLY A 51 -10.84 -7.79 8.57
CA GLY A 51 -9.47 -7.47 8.21
C GLY A 51 -9.08 -7.95 6.80
N ASN A 52 -10.05 -8.20 5.93
CA ASN A 52 -9.82 -8.75 4.59
C ASN A 52 -10.10 -7.76 3.45
N VAL A 53 -10.73 -6.62 3.75
CA VAL A 53 -11.05 -5.57 2.78
C VAL A 53 -10.53 -4.25 3.32
N LEU A 54 -9.89 -3.49 2.44
CA LEU A 54 -9.25 -2.21 2.74
C LEU A 54 -9.72 -1.16 1.73
N TRP A 55 -10.13 0.00 2.24
CA TRP A 55 -10.49 1.17 1.46
C TRP A 55 -9.42 2.24 1.63
N LEU A 56 -8.96 2.81 0.51
CA LEU A 56 -7.97 3.87 0.49
C LEU A 56 -8.51 5.12 -0.21
N VAL A 57 -8.19 6.29 0.33
CA VAL A 57 -8.26 7.55 -0.41
C VAL A 57 -6.92 7.80 -1.08
N CYS A 58 -6.89 7.79 -2.41
CA CYS A 58 -5.68 8.04 -3.19
C CYS A 58 -5.45 9.55 -3.38
N GLY A 59 -4.24 10.03 -3.09
CA GLY A 59 -3.89 11.46 -3.14
C GLY A 59 -4.05 12.07 -4.53
N GLY A 60 -5.24 12.61 -4.83
CA GLY A 60 -5.60 13.21 -6.11
C GLY A 60 -7.00 12.85 -6.59
N ALA A 61 -7.57 11.76 -6.09
CA ALA A 61 -8.96 11.38 -6.34
C ALA A 61 -9.76 11.49 -5.03
N HIS A 62 -10.93 12.13 -5.09
CA HIS A 62 -11.93 12.06 -4.01
C HIS A 62 -12.62 10.68 -3.93
N GLU A 63 -12.19 9.73 -4.76
CA GLU A 63 -12.78 8.40 -4.85
C GLU A 63 -11.99 7.41 -3.99
N SER A 64 -12.74 6.66 -3.20
CA SER A 64 -12.24 5.54 -2.42
C SER A 64 -11.95 4.35 -3.33
N GLN A 65 -10.78 3.72 -3.14
CA GLN A 65 -10.38 2.52 -3.85
C GLN A 65 -10.37 1.32 -2.90
N LEU A 66 -11.08 0.27 -3.30
CA LEU A 66 -11.23 -0.98 -2.54
C LEU A 66 -10.18 -2.01 -2.97
N PHE A 67 -9.60 -2.69 -1.98
CA PHE A 67 -8.70 -3.82 -2.17
C PHE A 67 -9.10 -5.00 -1.28
N MET A 68 -9.00 -6.22 -1.79
CA MET A 68 -9.23 -7.43 -1.01
C MET A 68 -7.94 -8.22 -0.81
N ARG A 69 -7.82 -8.86 0.35
CA ARG A 69 -6.66 -9.71 0.66
C ARG A 69 -6.52 -10.89 -0.30
N SER A 70 -7.64 -11.39 -0.83
CA SER A 70 -7.68 -12.44 -1.84
C SER A 70 -7.15 -12.01 -3.21
N ASP A 71 -6.98 -10.72 -3.47
CA ASP A 71 -6.52 -10.20 -4.77
C ASP A 71 -5.02 -10.42 -5.01
N GLY A 72 -4.34 -11.05 -4.06
CA GLY A 72 -2.90 -11.32 -4.09
C GLY A 72 -2.07 -10.04 -3.94
N VAL A 73 -2.62 -9.02 -3.28
CA VAL A 73 -1.95 -7.74 -3.02
C VAL A 73 -1.28 -7.74 -1.64
N GLN A 74 -0.20 -7.00 -1.53
CA GLN A 74 0.51 -6.73 -0.29
C GLN A 74 0.26 -5.28 0.13
N VAL A 75 0.20 -5.05 1.44
CA VAL A 75 0.08 -3.70 2.01
C VAL A 75 1.37 -3.35 2.73
N ARG A 76 1.85 -2.13 2.57
CA ARG A 76 3.07 -1.65 3.22
C ARG A 76 2.84 -0.26 3.83
N ARG A 77 3.28 -0.07 5.08
CA ARG A 77 3.22 1.23 5.77
C ARG A 77 4.30 2.17 5.23
N MET A 78 3.98 3.46 5.08
CA MET A 78 4.94 4.50 4.68
C MET A 78 5.48 5.29 5.87
#